data_AF-A0A496BR75-F1
#
_entry.id   AF-A0A496BR75-F1
#
_cell.length_a   1.000
_cell.length_b   1.000
_cell.length_c   1.000
_cell.angle_alpha   90.00
_cell.angle_beta   90.00
_cell.angle_gamma   90.00
#
_symmetry.space_group_name_H-M   'P 1'
#
loop_
_entity.id
_entity.type
_entity.pdbx_description
1 polymer ?
#
loop_
_entity_poly.entity_id
_entity_poly.type
_entity_poly.pdbx_seq_one_letter_code
_entity_poly.pdbx_strand_id
1 'polypeptide(L)'
;MKEQKEIHIGSLIKEKMEERGLSVSDFAHALHYERTNIYKIFKRSSIDVDLLLRISEVLAYDFLREVYLADEPRRYSITIEADKEDIEEIRKWLLEKRRE
;
A
#
# COMPACT_ATOMS: atom_id res chain seq x y z
N MET A 1 9.85 -21.95 0.06
CA MET A 1 9.23 -21.00 1.01
C MET A 1 9.81 -19.64 0.67
N LYS A 2 9.00 -18.69 0.18
CA LYS A 2 9.50 -17.34 -0.08
C LYS A 2 9.64 -16.63 1.27
N GLU A 3 10.78 -16.02 1.53
CA GLU A 3 10.99 -15.17 2.70
C GLU A 3 9.97 -14.03 2.66
N GLN A 4 9.05 -14.00 3.62
CA GLN A 4 8.32 -12.77 3.91
C GLN A 4 9.36 -11.76 4.39
N LYS A 5 9.57 -10.72 3.58
CA LYS A 5 10.38 -9.58 3.97
C LYS A 5 9.69 -8.97 5.19
N GLU A 6 10.24 -9.16 6.38
CA GLU A 6 9.63 -8.68 7.61
C GLU A 6 9.78 -7.15 7.65
N ILE A 7 8.81 -6.44 7.05
CA ILE A 7 8.82 -4.98 6.96
C ILE A 7 8.50 -4.42 8.34
N HIS A 8 9.47 -3.73 8.95
CA HIS A 8 9.24 -2.96 10.16
C HIS A 8 8.48 -1.66 9.81
N ILE A 9 7.16 -1.63 10.06
CA ILE A 9 6.29 -0.53 9.60
C ILE A 9 6.76 0.85 10.07
N GLY A 10 7.24 0.98 11.32
CA GLY A 10 7.75 2.25 11.85
C GLY A 10 8.97 2.77 11.08
N SER A 11 9.82 1.86 10.57
CA SER A 11 11.01 2.23 9.78
C SER A 11 10.60 2.70 8.39
N LEU A 12 9.65 2.00 7.77
CA LEU A 12 9.09 2.38 6.48
C LEU A 12 8.38 3.74 6.54
N ILE A 13 7.63 4.01 7.60
CA ILE A 13 6.99 5.33 7.80
C ILE A 13 8.05 6.43 7.90
N LYS A 14 9.15 6.19 8.63
CA LYS A 14 10.26 7.15 8.74
C LYS A 14 10.89 7.43 7.39
N GLU A 15 11.18 6.37 6.62
CA GLU A 15 11.72 6.48 5.26
C GLU A 15 10.81 7.33 4.37
N LYS A 16 9.51 7.02 4.32
CA LYS A 16 8.55 7.76 3.47
C LYS A 16 8.32 9.21 3.91
N MET A 17 8.41 9.49 5.21
CA MET A 17 8.42 10.86 5.72
C MET A 17 9.65 11.64 5.21
N GLU A 18 10.84 11.01 5.28
CA GLU A 18 12.09 11.62 4.81
C GLU A 18 12.11 11.82 3.29
N GLU A 19 11.60 10.87 2.51
CA GLU A 19 11.44 11.00 1.04
C GLU A 19 10.49 12.12 0.64
N ARG A 20 9.46 12.39 1.46
CA ARG A 20 8.56 13.54 1.29
C ARG A 20 9.18 14.87 1.69
N GLY A 21 10.38 14.87 2.30
CA GLY A 21 11.06 16.06 2.79
C GLY A 21 10.42 16.67 4.04
N LEU A 22 9.60 15.91 4.78
CA LEU A 22 8.96 16.39 6.01
C LEU A 22 9.92 16.23 7.20
N SER A 23 10.02 17.25 8.04
CA SER A 23 10.68 17.07 9.34
C SER A 23 9.78 16.31 10.31
N VAL A 24 10.38 15.76 11.37
CA VAL A 24 9.62 15.16 12.48
C VAL A 24 8.63 16.14 13.11
N SER A 25 8.94 17.45 13.11
CA SER A 25 8.05 18.48 13.63
C SER A 25 6.83 18.69 12.74
N ASP A 26 7.04 18.74 11.42
CA ASP A 26 5.96 18.89 10.44
C ASP A 26 5.03 17.69 10.48
N PHE A 27 5.61 16.49 10.54
CA PHE A 27 4.87 15.25 10.63
C PHE A 27 4.08 15.12 11.93
N ALA A 28 4.68 15.52 13.06
CA ALA A 28 4.00 15.60 14.35
C ALA A 28 2.80 16.55 14.29
N HIS A 29 2.99 17.74 13.70
CA HIS A 29 1.93 18.73 13.55
C HIS A 29 0.78 18.22 12.67
N ALA A 30 1.09 17.59 11.52
CA ALA A 30 0.10 17.03 10.60
C ALA A 30 -0.74 15.91 11.23
N LEU A 31 -0.16 15.15 12.16
CA LEU A 31 -0.87 14.08 12.89
C LEU A 31 -1.51 14.54 14.21
N HIS A 32 -1.38 15.83 14.56
CA HIS A 32 -1.78 16.38 15.87
C HIS A 32 -1.12 15.67 17.06
N TYR A 33 0.13 15.23 16.89
CA TYR A 33 0.89 14.48 17.88
C TYR A 33 2.08 15.30 18.39
N GLU A 34 2.56 14.96 19.58
CA GLU A 34 3.84 15.43 20.07
C GLU A 34 5.01 14.76 19.34
N ARG A 35 6.13 15.48 19.17
CA ARG A 35 7.35 14.94 18.52
C ARG A 35 7.84 13.64 19.15
N THR A 36 7.72 13.51 20.48
CA THR A 36 8.10 12.30 21.21
C THR A 36 7.25 11.09 20.82
N ASN A 37 5.99 11.28 20.44
CA ASN A 37 5.12 10.21 19.97
C ASN A 37 5.52 9.74 18.57
N ILE A 38 6.01 10.63 17.72
CA ILE A 38 6.52 10.27 16.39
C ILE A 38 7.74 9.34 16.52
N TYR A 39 8.70 9.66 17.39
CA TYR A 39 9.83 8.76 17.65
C TYR A 39 9.42 7.39 18.19
N LYS A 40 8.31 7.32 18.95
CA LYS A 40 7.73 6.04 19.38
C LYS A 40 7.13 5.29 18.20
N ILE A 41 6.41 5.96 17.29
CA ILE A 41 5.85 5.35 16.08
C ILE A 41 6.95 4.69 15.25
N PHE A 42 8.07 5.38 15.04
CA PHE A 42 9.18 4.83 14.23
C PHE A 42 9.81 3.56 14.79
N LYS A 43 9.64 3.28 16.08
CA LYS A 43 10.17 2.09 16.76
C LYS A 43 9.19 0.92 16.82
N ARG A 44 7.96 1.08 16.32
CA ARG A 44 6.94 0.04 16.36
C ARG A 44 7.03 -0.85 15.12
N SER A 45 7.04 -2.16 15.34
CA SER A 45 6.94 -3.18 14.29
C SER A 45 5.52 -3.36 13.77
N SER A 46 4.51 -2.95 14.55
CA SER A 46 3.10 -2.96 14.19
C SER A 46 2.40 -1.67 14.63
N ILE A 47 1.31 -1.32 13.96
CA ILE A 47 0.55 -0.11 14.25
C ILE A 47 -0.92 -0.37 13.96
N ASP A 48 -1.78 0.33 14.70
CA ASP A 48 -3.21 0.29 14.48
C ASP A 48 -3.59 0.83 13.10
N VAL A 49 -4.62 0.23 12.47
CA VAL A 49 -5.01 0.54 11.09
C VAL A 49 -5.51 1.97 10.95
N ASP A 50 -6.24 2.52 11.93
CA ASP A 50 -6.74 3.91 11.85
C ASP A 50 -5.60 4.92 11.93
N LEU A 51 -4.55 4.62 12.68
CA LEU A 51 -3.34 5.44 12.68
C LEU A 51 -2.55 5.28 11.38
N LEU A 52 -2.46 4.06 10.84
CA LEU A 52 -1.79 3.79 9.57
C LEU A 52 -2.45 4.53 8.41
N LEU A 53 -3.78 4.58 8.37
CA LEU A 53 -4.55 5.30 7.36
C LEU A 53 -4.28 6.81 7.41
N ARG A 54 -4.33 7.41 8.61
CA ARG A 54 -3.98 8.84 8.76
C ARG A 54 -2.55 9.15 8.32
N ILE A 55 -1.60 8.27 8.66
CA ILE A 55 -0.21 8.39 8.20
C ILE A 55 -0.12 8.24 6.68
N SER A 56 -0.89 7.31 6.10
CA SER A 56 -0.98 7.10 4.65
C SER A 56 -1.47 8.35 3.93
N GLU A 57 -2.47 9.03 4.48
CA GLU A 57 -3.00 10.30 3.96
C GLU A 57 -1.96 11.41 4.00
N VAL A 58 -1.32 11.62 5.17
CA VAL A 58 -0.30 12.67 5.34
C VAL A 58 0.89 12.48 4.39
N LEU A 59 1.31 11.23 4.18
CA LEU A 59 2.45 10.92 3.31
C LEU A 59 2.03 10.66 1.85
N ALA A 60 0.73 10.60 1.55
CA ALA A 60 0.13 10.05 0.33
C ALA A 60 0.83 8.77 -0.16
N TYR A 61 0.94 7.79 0.76
CA TYR A 61 1.55 6.51 0.50
C TYR A 61 0.68 5.38 1.05
N ASP A 62 0.41 4.35 0.26
CA ASP A 62 -0.44 3.23 0.66
C ASP A 62 0.37 2.16 1.41
N PHE A 63 0.54 2.38 2.72
CA PHE A 63 1.26 1.45 3.59
C PHE A 63 0.52 0.13 3.78
N LEU A 64 -0.82 0.13 3.72
CA LEU A 64 -1.61 -1.10 3.83
C LEU A 64 -1.25 -2.06 2.71
N ARG A 65 -1.20 -1.54 1.48
CA ARG A 65 -0.83 -2.36 0.33
C ARG A 65 0.60 -2.84 0.37
N GLU A 66 1.54 -1.96 0.72
CA GLU A 66 2.97 -2.30 0.76
C GLU A 66 3.29 -3.39 1.79
N VAL A 67 2.62 -3.38 2.94
CA VAL A 67 2.97 -4.28 4.05
C VAL A 67 2.05 -5.50 4.14
N TYR A 68 0.75 -5.35 3.86
CA TYR A 68 -0.23 -6.42 4.11
C TYR A 68 -0.81 -7.02 2.85
N LEU A 69 -0.81 -6.31 1.72
CA LEU A 69 -1.35 -6.78 0.43
C LEU A 69 -0.28 -6.92 -0.66
N ALA A 70 1.00 -7.01 -0.28
CA ALA A 70 2.12 -7.05 -1.21
C ALA A 70 2.03 -8.23 -2.19
N ASP A 71 1.43 -9.34 -1.76
CA ASP A 71 1.23 -10.53 -2.58
C ASP A 71 -0.03 -10.47 -3.46
N GLU A 72 -0.88 -9.44 -3.32
CA GLU A 72 -2.06 -9.28 -4.15
C GLU A 72 -1.78 -8.46 -5.42
N PRO A 73 -1.98 -9.04 -6.63
CA PRO A 73 -1.76 -8.32 -7.87
C PRO A 73 -2.67 -7.10 -7.95
N ARG A 74 -2.11 -5.96 -8.41
CA ARG A 74 -2.92 -4.77 -8.70
C ARG A 74 -3.93 -5.12 -9.78
N ARG A 75 -5.21 -5.04 -9.44
CA ARG A 75 -6.31 -5.30 -10.37
C ARG A 75 -6.59 -4.02 -11.13
N TYR A 76 -6.21 -3.99 -12.40
CA TYR A 76 -6.56 -2.90 -13.30
C TYR A 76 -7.78 -3.31 -14.12
N SER A 77 -8.78 -2.44 -14.18
CA SER A 77 -9.89 -2.57 -15.11
C SER A 77 -9.70 -1.57 -16.25
N ILE A 78 -9.81 -2.05 -17.48
CA ILE A 78 -9.86 -1.21 -18.68
C ILE A 78 -11.23 -1.42 -19.30
N THR A 79 -11.87 -0.32 -19.70
CA THR A 79 -13.11 -0.35 -20.49
C THR A 79 -12.75 -0.14 -21.95
N ILE A 80 -13.15 -1.07 -22.80
CA ILE A 80 -13.03 -0.97 -24.26
C ILE A 80 -14.40 -1.18 -24.88
N GLU A 81 -14.67 -0.51 -25.99
CA GLU A 81 -15.78 -0.88 -26.86
C GLU A 81 -15.36 -2.14 -27.61
N ALA A 82 -16.20 -3.17 -27.52
CA ALA A 82 -16.00 -4.46 -28.14
C ALA A 82 -17.36 -4.91 -28.67
N ASP A 83 -17.37 -5.57 -29.83
CA ASP A 83 -18.59 -6.19 -30.31
C ASP A 83 -18.83 -7.54 -29.60
N LYS A 84 -19.92 -8.21 -29.99
CA LYS A 84 -20.30 -9.47 -29.35
C LYS A 84 -19.35 -10.61 -29.72
N GLU A 85 -18.81 -10.61 -30.94
CA GLU A 85 -17.85 -11.61 -31.40
C GLU A 85 -16.54 -11.52 -30.60
N ASP A 86 -16.00 -10.31 -30.42
CA ASP A 86 -14.81 -10.04 -29.61
C ASP A 86 -14.94 -10.62 -28.19
N ILE A 87 -16.10 -10.39 -27.55
CA ILE A 87 -16.37 -10.87 -26.19
C ILE A 87 -16.42 -12.41 -26.14
N GLU A 88 -17.00 -13.05 -27.16
CA GLU A 88 -17.09 -14.52 -27.24
C GLU A 88 -15.72 -15.16 -27.45
N GLU A 89 -14.85 -14.58 -28.28
CA GLU A 89 -13.48 -15.04 -28.46
C GLU A 89 -12.67 -14.98 -27.16
N ILE A 90 -12.74 -13.85 -26.44
CA ILE A 90 -12.06 -13.68 -25.15
C ILE A 90 -12.54 -14.72 -24.13
N ARG A 91 -13.86 -14.97 -24.05
CA ARG A 91 -14.42 -15.99 -23.16
C ARG A 91 -13.90 -17.39 -23.49
N LYS A 92 -13.84 -17.72 -24.77
CA LYS A 92 -13.33 -19.02 -25.22
C LYS A 92 -11.85 -19.19 -24.85
N TRP A 93 -11.02 -18.19 -25.13
CA TRP A 93 -9.61 -18.17 -24.76
C TRP A 93 -9.39 -18.33 -23.25
N LEU A 94 -10.19 -17.64 -22.42
CA LEU A 94 -10.12 -17.76 -20.95
C LEU A 94 -10.47 -19.16 -20.43
N LEU A 95 -11.37 -19.88 -21.11
CA LEU A 95 -11.74 -21.26 -20.76
C LEU A 95 -10.66 -22.26 -21.16
N GLU A 96 -9.95 -22.01 -22.25
CA GLU A 96 -8.82 -22.82 -22.70
C GLU A 96 -7.62 -22.69 -21.76
N LYS A 97 -7.25 -21.45 -21.41
CA LYS A 97 -6.12 -21.18 -20.52
C LYS A 97 -6.27 -21.69 -19.08
N ARG A 98 -7.48 -22.00 -18.63
CA ARG A 98 -7.74 -22.53 -17.28
C ARG A 98 -7.55 -24.05 -17.19
N ARG A 99 -7.33 -24.73 -18.33
CA ARG A 99 -7.11 -26.18 -18.41
C ARG A 99 -5.64 -26.58 -18.51
N GLU A 100 -4.74 -25.61 -18.66
CA GLU A 100 -3.27 -25.76 -18.59
C GLU A 100 -2.77 -25.44 -17.18
#